data_AF-A0A1C4PUU4-F1
#
_entry.id   AF-A0A1C4PUU4-F1
#
_cell.length_a   1.000
_cell.length_b   1.000
_cell.length_c   1.000
_cell.angle_alpha   90.00
_cell.angle_beta   90.00
_cell.angle_gamma   90.00
#
_symmetry.space_group_name_H-M   'P 1'
#
loop_
_entity.id
_entity.type
_entity.pdbx_description
1 polymer ?
#
loop_
_entity_poly.entity_id
_entity_poly.type
_entity_poly.pdbx_seq_one_letter_code
_entity_poly.pdbx_strand_id
1 'polypeptide(L)'
;MTSNDDRPLISSSPDPDRPYSHLEPVVAAELSWGNRVLSNWGRTDPLLDDRTLSLMRPLHIDQLRQTFRFPPTIRLYAVLPRPGYREKGRLLLSDTERYVTIYSPLPKEWTQAGEVAL
;
A
#
# COMPACT_ATOMS: atom_id res chain seq x y z
N MET A 1 -29.30 12.96 0.71
CA MET A 1 -28.88 12.59 2.08
C MET A 1 -27.46 12.06 1.99
N THR A 2 -26.47 12.91 2.23
CA THR A 2 -25.07 12.49 2.28
C THR A 2 -24.86 11.79 3.61
N SER A 3 -24.69 10.47 3.60
CA SER A 3 -24.13 9.75 4.74
C SER A 3 -22.80 10.42 5.06
N ASN A 4 -22.66 11.02 6.23
CA ASN A 4 -21.35 11.45 6.69
C ASN A 4 -20.50 10.18 6.81
N ASP A 5 -19.50 10.08 5.96
CA ASP A 5 -18.56 8.98 6.00
C ASP A 5 -17.57 9.26 7.13
N ASP A 6 -17.81 8.60 8.26
CA ASP A 6 -17.05 8.78 9.50
C ASP A 6 -15.67 8.10 9.46
N ARG A 7 -15.30 7.44 8.34
CA ARG A 7 -13.97 6.83 8.20
C ARG A 7 -12.86 7.89 8.25
N PRO A 8 -11.75 7.62 8.96
CA PRO A 8 -10.56 8.47 8.94
C PRO A 8 -10.01 8.63 7.51
N LEU A 9 -9.69 9.87 7.13
CA LEU A 9 -9.03 10.19 5.87
C LEU A 9 -7.51 10.09 6.04
N ILE A 10 -6.87 9.26 5.21
CA ILE A 10 -5.40 9.23 5.11
C ILE A 10 -4.91 10.58 4.57
N SER A 11 -3.94 11.17 5.24
CA SER A 11 -3.37 12.45 4.81
C SER A 11 -2.68 12.32 3.46
N SER A 12 -2.86 13.31 2.59
CA SER A 12 -2.06 13.49 1.37
C SER A 12 -0.79 14.31 1.60
N SER A 13 -0.60 14.84 2.81
CA SER A 13 0.57 15.64 3.20
C SER A 13 1.45 14.83 4.12
N PRO A 14 2.53 14.21 3.63
CA PRO A 14 3.53 13.61 4.50
C PRO A 14 4.30 14.67 5.28
N ASP A 15 4.84 14.25 6.42
CA ASP A 15 5.94 14.95 7.08
C ASP A 15 7.19 14.96 6.16
N PRO A 16 7.80 16.13 5.85
CA PRO A 16 9.01 16.21 5.03
C PRO A 16 10.18 15.39 5.55
N ASP A 17 10.30 15.26 6.89
CA ASP A 17 11.38 14.50 7.53
C ASP A 17 11.06 13.00 7.59
N ARG A 18 9.78 12.64 7.42
CA ARG A 18 9.28 11.26 7.43
C ARG A 18 8.27 11.07 6.29
N PRO A 19 8.74 10.93 5.03
CA PRO A 19 7.87 10.94 3.85
C PRO A 19 6.79 9.85 3.88
N TYR A 20 6.99 8.76 4.61
CA TYR A 20 6.06 7.64 4.74
C TYR A 20 5.07 7.73 5.91
N SER A 21 5.19 8.74 6.77
CA SER A 21 4.40 8.88 8.02
C SER A 21 2.89 8.79 7.81
N HIS A 22 2.38 9.39 6.73
CA HIS A 22 0.95 9.38 6.38
C HIS A 22 0.38 7.98 6.09
N LEU A 23 1.23 7.01 5.70
CA LEU A 23 0.85 5.61 5.49
C LEU A 23 1.03 4.72 6.72
N GLU A 24 1.60 5.22 7.81
CA GLU A 24 1.77 4.45 9.05
C GLU A 24 0.46 3.91 9.64
N PRO A 25 -0.67 4.64 9.62
CA PRO A 25 -1.96 4.10 10.05
C PRO A 25 -2.39 2.88 9.23
N VAL A 26 -2.11 2.87 7.92
CA VAL A 26 -2.40 1.73 7.04
C VAL A 26 -1.56 0.53 7.43
N VAL A 27 -0.25 0.73 7.65
CA VAL A 27 0.65 -0.34 8.10
C VAL A 27 0.20 -0.88 9.46
N ALA A 28 -0.13 -0.01 10.41
CA ALA A 28 -0.58 -0.41 11.74
C ALA A 28 -1.87 -1.26 11.67
N ALA A 29 -2.83 -0.86 10.82
CA ALA A 29 -4.05 -1.62 10.61
C ALA A 29 -3.76 -3.02 10.02
N GLU A 30 -2.95 -3.11 8.97
CA GLU A 30 -2.52 -4.38 8.37
C GLU A 30 -1.86 -5.33 9.39
N LEU A 31 -1.00 -4.79 10.26
CA LEU A 31 -0.38 -5.57 11.32
C LEU A 31 -1.40 -6.07 12.36
N SER A 32 -2.40 -5.24 12.70
CA SER A 32 -3.48 -5.61 13.61
C SER A 32 -4.37 -6.72 13.02
N TRP A 33 -4.52 -6.78 11.70
CA TRP A 33 -5.24 -7.84 10.97
C TRP A 33 -4.41 -9.09 10.71
N GLY A 34 -3.18 -9.15 11.24
CA GLY A 34 -2.33 -10.34 11.16
C GLY A 34 -1.40 -10.38 9.96
N ASN A 35 -1.23 -9.27 9.23
CA ASN A 35 -0.12 -9.12 8.31
C ASN A 35 1.21 -8.94 9.07
N ARG A 36 2.33 -8.93 8.36
CA ARG A 36 3.68 -8.78 8.92
C ARG A 36 4.55 -7.97 7.97
N VAL A 37 5.42 -7.11 8.50
CA VAL A 37 6.43 -6.42 7.69
C VAL A 37 7.54 -7.41 7.31
N LEU A 38 7.82 -7.50 6.02
CA LEU A 38 8.96 -8.21 5.45
C LEU A 38 10.20 -7.31 5.37
N SER A 39 10.03 -6.05 4.96
CA SER A 39 11.10 -5.04 4.90
C SER A 39 10.56 -3.68 5.32
N ASN A 40 11.26 -2.98 6.23
CA ASN A 40 10.86 -1.66 6.72
C ASN A 40 11.27 -0.53 5.76
N TRP A 41 10.63 0.62 5.95
CA TRP A 41 11.05 1.90 5.36
C TRP A 41 12.56 2.14 5.57
N GLY A 42 13.24 2.64 4.54
CA GLY A 42 14.63 3.11 4.69
C GLY A 42 15.71 2.08 5.02
N ARG A 43 15.42 0.77 5.06
CA ARG A 43 16.43 -0.23 5.44
C ARG A 43 16.33 -1.55 4.68
N THR A 44 17.24 -1.74 3.72
CA THR A 44 18.20 -2.89 3.68
C THR A 44 19.27 -2.76 2.59
N ASP A 45 19.17 -1.79 1.67
CA ASP A 45 20.15 -1.61 0.59
C ASP A 45 20.38 -0.12 0.33
N PRO A 46 21.64 0.39 0.31
CA PRO A 46 21.97 1.74 -0.12
C PRO A 46 21.48 2.10 -1.53
N LEU A 47 21.08 1.10 -2.33
CA LEU A 47 20.51 1.25 -3.67
C LEU A 47 18.97 1.19 -3.69
N LEU A 48 18.33 0.85 -2.57
CA LEU A 48 16.86 0.79 -2.47
C LEU A 48 16.30 2.06 -1.84
N ASP A 49 15.31 2.61 -2.53
CA ASP A 49 14.56 3.80 -2.18
C ASP A 49 14.00 3.71 -0.75
N ASP A 50 14.27 4.74 0.07
CA ASP A 50 13.90 4.84 1.48
C ASP A 50 12.38 4.94 1.70
N ARG A 51 11.63 5.04 0.60
CA ARG A 51 10.19 5.27 0.54
C ARG A 51 9.39 4.00 0.33
N THR A 52 9.99 2.82 0.55
CA THR A 52 9.33 1.54 0.29
C THR A 52 9.27 0.63 1.53
N LEU A 53 8.13 -0.05 1.71
CA LEU A 53 7.90 -1.07 2.73
C LEU A 53 7.26 -2.29 2.08
N SER A 54 7.64 -3.49 2.48
CA SER A 54 7.01 -4.72 1.99
C SER A 54 6.31 -5.48 3.11
N LEU A 55 5.12 -6.00 2.82
CA LEU A 55 4.36 -6.89 3.68
C LEU A 55 4.55 -8.36 3.25
N MET A 56 4.39 -9.28 4.19
CA MET A 56 4.54 -10.72 3.95
C MET A 56 3.30 -11.35 3.29
N ARG A 57 2.12 -10.79 3.49
CA ARG A 57 0.84 -11.29 2.96
C ARG A 57 0.16 -10.19 2.14
N PRO A 58 -0.75 -10.55 1.22
CA PRO A 58 -1.54 -9.57 0.48
C PRO A 58 -2.23 -8.56 1.41
N LEU A 59 -2.39 -7.32 0.93
CA LEU A 59 -3.19 -6.31 1.61
C LEU A 59 -4.63 -6.79 1.81
N HIS A 60 -5.23 -6.42 2.94
CA HIS A 60 -6.63 -6.67 3.27
C HIS A 60 -7.50 -5.57 2.65
N ILE A 61 -7.63 -5.58 1.32
CA ILE A 61 -8.22 -4.48 0.54
C ILE A 61 -9.62 -4.09 1.03
N ASP A 62 -10.49 -5.06 1.31
CA ASP A 62 -11.84 -4.77 1.77
C ASP A 62 -11.87 -4.17 3.17
N GLN A 63 -10.99 -4.62 4.06
CA GLN A 63 -10.81 -4.00 5.39
C GLN A 63 -10.24 -2.59 5.27
N LEU A 64 -9.29 -2.35 4.37
CA LEU A 64 -8.76 -1.00 4.10
C LEU A 64 -9.85 -0.05 3.64
N ARG A 65 -10.67 -0.49 2.67
CA ARG A 65 -11.86 0.26 2.22
C ARG A 65 -12.79 0.52 3.38
N GLN A 66 -13.12 -0.48 4.19
CA GLN A 66 -14.06 -0.28 5.31
C GLN A 66 -13.50 0.62 6.42
N THR A 67 -12.18 0.71 6.55
CA THR A 67 -11.52 1.41 7.66
C THR A 67 -11.14 2.84 7.31
N PHE A 68 -10.69 3.11 6.07
CA PHE A 68 -10.11 4.39 5.69
C PHE A 68 -10.79 5.00 4.48
N ARG A 69 -10.70 6.34 4.40
CA ARG A 69 -10.81 7.06 3.12
C ARG A 69 -9.41 7.36 2.61
N PHE A 70 -9.25 7.23 1.31
CA PHE A 70 -7.99 7.50 0.63
C PHE A 70 -8.13 8.75 -0.26
N PRO A 71 -7.17 9.69 -0.22
CA PRO A 71 -7.16 10.81 -1.15
C PRO A 71 -6.76 10.32 -2.56
N PRO A 72 -7.06 11.07 -3.64
CA PRO A 72 -6.80 10.64 -5.03
C PRO A 72 -5.34 10.35 -5.38
N THR A 73 -4.40 10.83 -4.55
CA THR A 73 -2.97 10.59 -4.69
C THR A 73 -2.55 9.22 -4.18
N ILE A 74 -3.35 8.60 -3.29
CA ILE A 74 -3.09 7.27 -2.74
C ILE A 74 -3.83 6.25 -3.58
N ARG A 75 -3.09 5.49 -4.37
CA ARG A 75 -3.65 4.54 -5.33
C ARG A 75 -3.15 3.13 -5.05
N LEU A 76 -4.03 2.16 -5.31
CA LEU A 76 -3.68 0.75 -5.27
C LEU A 76 -3.55 0.21 -6.70
N TYR A 77 -2.45 -0.47 -7.00
CA TYR A 77 -2.24 -1.14 -8.28
C TYR A 77 -1.97 -2.63 -8.10
N ALA A 78 -2.59 -3.45 -8.93
CA ALA A 78 -2.25 -4.85 -9.12
C ALA A 78 -1.30 -5.00 -10.32
N VAL A 79 -0.12 -5.55 -10.06
CA VAL A 79 0.86 -5.87 -11.08
C VAL A 79 0.96 -7.39 -11.21
N LEU A 80 0.60 -7.92 -12.37
CA LEU A 80 0.73 -9.33 -12.70
C LEU A 80 2.17 -9.69 -13.08
N PRO A 81 2.62 -10.93 -12.81
CA PRO A 81 3.91 -11.40 -13.28
C PRO A 81 3.93 -11.40 -14.82
N ARG A 82 5.04 -10.93 -15.40
CA ARG A 82 5.22 -10.95 -16.86
C ARG A 82 5.66 -12.35 -17.31
N PRO A 83 5.06 -12.93 -18.37
CA PRO A 83 5.51 -14.20 -18.91
C PRO A 83 7.01 -14.16 -19.26
N GLY A 84 7.77 -15.16 -18.79
CA GLY A 84 9.22 -15.25 -19.05
C GLY A 84 10.11 -14.45 -18.08
N TYR A 85 9.54 -13.67 -17.16
CA TYR A 85 10.28 -12.94 -16.13
C TYR A 85 10.14 -13.62 -14.77
N ARG A 86 11.17 -13.49 -13.92
CA ARG A 86 11.15 -14.01 -12.53
C ARG A 86 10.34 -13.13 -11.56
N GLU A 87 9.79 -12.01 -12.03
CA GLU A 87 9.05 -11.09 -11.18
C GLU A 87 7.76 -11.74 -10.66
N LYS A 88 7.53 -11.61 -9.35
CA LYS A 88 6.29 -12.04 -8.71
C LYS A 88 5.22 -10.96 -8.86
N GLY A 89 3.97 -11.39 -8.99
CA GLY A 89 2.83 -10.48 -8.91
C GLY A 89 2.77 -9.79 -7.55
N ARG A 90 2.36 -8.52 -7.55
CA ARG A 90 2.35 -7.67 -6.34
C ARG A 90 1.22 -6.65 -6.38
N LEU A 91 0.76 -6.26 -5.20
CA LEU A 91 -0.03 -5.06 -4.97
C LEU A 91 0.89 -3.91 -4.56
N LEU A 92 0.57 -2.72 -5.05
CA LEU A 92 1.29 -1.47 -4.77
C LEU A 92 0.31 -0.44 -4.25
N LEU A 93 0.31 -0.18 -2.95
CA LEU A 93 -0.39 0.98 -2.39
C LEU A 93 0.60 2.14 -2.36
N SER A 94 0.42 3.11 -3.23
CA SER A 94 1.39 4.17 -3.48
C SER A 94 0.78 5.56 -3.30
N ASP A 95 1.51 6.44 -2.64
CA ASP A 95 1.38 7.89 -2.86
C ASP A 95 2.09 8.26 -4.16
N THR A 96 1.30 8.56 -5.20
CA THR A 96 1.81 8.85 -6.54
C THR A 96 2.54 10.18 -6.65
N GLU A 97 2.32 11.12 -5.73
CA GLU A 97 3.01 12.42 -5.76
C GLU A 97 4.39 12.35 -5.08
N ARG A 98 4.53 11.45 -4.10
CA ARG A 98 5.72 11.37 -3.25
C ARG A 98 6.55 10.11 -3.49
N TYR A 99 6.03 9.19 -4.29
CA TYR A 99 6.64 7.90 -4.60
C TYR A 99 6.88 7.03 -3.36
N VAL A 100 6.01 7.14 -2.35
CA VAL A 100 6.02 6.26 -1.17
C VAL A 100 5.11 5.07 -1.41
N THR A 101 5.62 3.85 -1.23
CA THR A 101 4.88 2.64 -1.62
C THR A 101 4.94 1.53 -0.58
N ILE A 102 3.77 0.96 -0.27
CA ILE A 102 3.63 -0.33 0.41
C ILE A 102 3.44 -1.43 -0.64
N TYR A 103 4.37 -2.37 -0.64
CA TYR A 103 4.31 -3.59 -1.43
C TYR A 103 3.63 -4.70 -0.63
N SER A 104 2.84 -5.52 -1.32
CA SER A 104 2.44 -6.83 -0.79
C SER A 104 2.34 -7.86 -1.92
N PRO A 105 2.40 -9.16 -1.62
CA PRO A 105 2.09 -10.19 -2.59
C PRO A 105 0.70 -10.01 -3.18
N LEU A 106 0.54 -10.38 -4.45
CA LEU A 106 -0.79 -10.48 -5.05
C LEU A 106 -1.54 -11.70 -4.47
N PRO A 107 -2.86 -11.60 -4.17
CA PRO A 107 -3.68 -12.77 -3.86
C PRO A 107 -3.62 -13.80 -4.99
N LYS A 108 -3.67 -15.09 -4.67
CA LYS A 108 -3.45 -16.18 -5.65
C LYS A 108 -4.57 -16.24 -6.70
N GLU A 109 -5.75 -15.84 -6.30
CA GLU A 109 -6.99 -15.77 -7.08
C GLU A 109 -7.07 -14.54 -8.00
N TRP A 110 -6.12 -13.61 -7.89
CA TRP A 110 -6.15 -12.36 -8.63
C TRP A 110 -5.73 -12.56 -10.10
N THR A 111 -6.57 -12.11 -11.03
CA THR A 111 -6.36 -12.37 -12.47
C THR A 111 -6.19 -11.12 -13.33
N GLN A 112 -6.39 -9.92 -12.76
CA GLN A 112 -6.42 -8.66 -13.52
C GLN A 112 -5.31 -7.71 -13.05
N ALA A 113 -4.55 -7.14 -14.00
CA ALA A 113 -3.64 -6.04 -13.72
C ALA A 113 -4.38 -4.69 -13.78
N GLY A 114 -3.85 -3.67 -13.11
CA GLY A 114 -4.35 -2.29 -13.21
C GLY A 114 -4.62 -1.65 -11.86
N GLU A 115 -5.29 -0.49 -11.90
CA GLU A 115 -5.71 0.22 -10.69
C GLU A 115 -6.86 -0.53 -10.00
N VAL A 116 -6.78 -0.61 -8.68
CA VAL A 116 -7.77 -1.25 -7.81
C VAL A 116 -8.40 -0.15 -6.97
N ALA A 117 -9.72 -0.06 -6.99
CA ALA A 117 -10.44 0.96 -6.22
C ALA A 117 -10.16 0.81 -4.70
N LEU A 118 -10.06 1.93 -3.99
CA LEU A 118 -9.92 2.02 -2.54
C LEU A 118 -11.04 2.88 -1.93
#